data_AF-A0A8J1MWQ8-F1
#
_entry.id   AF-A0A8J1MWQ8-F1
#
_cell.length_a   1.000
_cell.length_b   1.000
_cell.length_c   1.000
_cell.angle_alpha   90.00
_cell.angle_beta   90.00
_cell.angle_gamma   90.00
#
_symmetry.space_group_name_H-M   'P 1'
#
loop_
_entity.id
_entity.type
_entity.pdbx_description
1 polymer ?
#
loop_
_entity_poly.entity_id
_entity_poly.type
_entity_poly.pdbx_seq_one_letter_code
_entity_poly.pdbx_strand_id
1 'polypeptide(L)'
;MGTFKGIPLWILPLFLGQLNAQLYIEEIEGSSSGEYLIHETIQNHTLSFIPAVYPTPVVKAINKAHNNKVCSTWGNFNFKNFDGDVFRFPGTCNYVFSSHCKSDYEDFNIQIQRSITSSILVISKITMKINGLVVQVIENNVLVDGKVVQLPYSGLGVQIEKRDVSLKVSSKLGLVLMLNDDNSLMLELDEKYANQTCGLCGDYNGISIHNEFINHGVHITETQFGNLQKLDGPTEQCQDVKPEPRRNCTRFENICENILMGSAFLNCHSLVDVEQYMEACVQDLCHCNSKMTSLCMCNTFAEYSRQCAHAGGQPRNWRTKEFCSARKCPLNMEYRECGSACPNTCTNPERAALCDSHCLEGCYCPKGTVFDDINNKGCIPVDMCPCITAGEIYSSGESYSTPCSTWQVHA
;
A
#
# COMPACT_ATOMS: atom_id res chain seq x y z
N MET A 1 -5.28 19.10 66.19
CA MET A 1 -6.74 19.05 66.44
C MET A 1 -7.41 19.16 65.07
N GLY A 2 -8.14 18.20 64.53
CA GLY A 2 -8.58 16.89 65.00
C GLY A 2 -8.81 15.97 63.81
N THR A 3 -8.65 14.68 64.08
CA THR A 3 -8.83 13.50 63.24
C THR A 3 -10.30 13.05 63.25
N PHE A 4 -10.84 12.56 62.13
CA PHE A 4 -11.93 11.55 62.08
C PHE A 4 -11.89 10.88 60.70
N LYS A 5 -11.33 9.67 60.55
CA LYS A 5 -11.94 8.32 60.72
C LYS A 5 -13.15 8.08 59.81
N GLY A 6 -12.93 7.41 58.69
CA GLY A 6 -13.95 6.61 57.98
C GLY A 6 -13.87 5.14 58.41
N ILE A 7 -15.01 4.42 58.28
CA ILE A 7 -15.26 2.94 58.32
C ILE A 7 -16.81 2.77 58.27
N PRO A 8 -17.45 1.73 57.68
CA PRO A 8 -17.25 1.02 56.41
C PRO A 8 -18.59 0.81 55.61
N LEU A 9 -18.49 0.19 54.42
CA LEU A 9 -19.61 -0.34 53.64
C LEU A 9 -20.29 -1.56 54.33
N TRP A 10 -21.61 -1.66 54.23
CA TRP A 10 -22.37 -2.91 54.36
C TRP A 10 -23.06 -3.29 53.03
N ILE A 11 -23.16 -4.60 52.85
CA ILE A 11 -23.53 -5.40 51.67
C ILE A 11 -25.07 -5.53 51.52
N LEU A 12 -25.56 -5.37 50.27
CA LEU A 12 -26.68 -6.03 49.52
C LEU A 12 -28.03 -6.38 50.25
N PRO A 13 -29.21 -6.31 49.57
CA PRO A 13 -29.55 -7.36 48.60
C PRO A 13 -30.39 -6.97 47.36
N LEU A 14 -30.26 -7.86 46.37
CA LEU A 14 -31.09 -8.07 45.19
C LEU A 14 -32.60 -7.99 45.46
N PHE A 15 -33.33 -7.38 44.51
CA PHE A 15 -34.71 -7.76 44.19
C PHE A 15 -34.85 -7.94 42.67
N LEU A 16 -35.26 -9.14 42.26
CA LEU A 16 -35.76 -9.41 40.92
C LEU A 16 -37.14 -8.74 40.75
N GLY A 17 -37.27 -7.89 39.74
CA GLY A 17 -38.55 -7.41 39.23
C GLY A 17 -38.51 -7.43 37.71
N GLN A 18 -39.29 -8.31 37.09
CA GLN A 18 -39.52 -8.32 35.64
C GLN A 18 -40.36 -7.07 35.27
N LEU A 19 -39.77 -6.13 34.52
CA LEU A 19 -40.51 -5.06 33.85
C LEU A 19 -40.67 -5.42 32.38
N ASN A 20 -41.92 -5.48 31.92
CA ASN A 20 -42.23 -5.47 30.48
C ASN A 20 -42.21 -4.00 30.02
N ALA A 21 -41.29 -3.66 29.13
CA ALA A 21 -41.26 -2.38 28.43
C ALA A 21 -41.77 -2.57 26.98
N GLN A 22 -42.61 -1.66 26.51
CA GLN A 22 -43.10 -1.62 25.13
C GLN A 22 -42.40 -0.46 24.41
N LEU A 23 -41.61 -0.77 23.39
CA LEU A 23 -40.89 0.22 22.58
C LEU A 23 -41.76 0.70 21.42
N TYR A 24 -41.82 2.02 21.23
CA TYR A 24 -42.33 2.65 20.02
C TYR A 24 -41.26 3.60 19.46
N ILE A 25 -41.10 3.57 18.13
CA ILE A 25 -40.12 4.36 17.38
C ILE A 25 -40.92 5.26 16.43
N GLU A 26 -40.63 6.55 16.45
CA GLU A 26 -41.21 7.53 15.54
C GLU A 26 -40.09 8.26 14.79
N GLU A 27 -40.28 8.43 13.48
CA GLU A 27 -39.30 8.98 12.55
C GLU A 27 -39.52 10.49 12.41
N ILE A 28 -38.47 11.31 12.58
CA ILE A 28 -38.59 12.77 12.52
C ILE A 28 -38.44 13.23 11.06
N GLU A 29 -39.53 13.73 10.46
CA GLU A 29 -39.45 14.29 9.11
C GLU A 29 -38.63 15.59 9.07
N GLY A 30 -37.49 15.56 8.36
CA GLY A 30 -36.70 16.75 8.01
C GLY A 30 -35.20 16.75 8.36
N SER A 31 -34.65 15.69 8.96
CA SER A 31 -33.21 15.62 9.30
C SER A 31 -32.41 14.79 8.29
N SER A 32 -31.30 15.31 7.75
CA SER A 32 -30.41 14.62 6.80
C SER A 32 -29.35 13.72 7.45
N SER A 33 -29.47 13.50 8.75
CA SER A 33 -28.70 12.52 9.53
C SER A 33 -29.68 11.73 10.37
N GLY A 34 -29.93 10.45 10.03
CA GLY A 34 -30.96 9.61 10.64
C GLY A 34 -30.89 9.55 12.17
N GLU A 35 -31.63 10.45 12.82
CA GLU A 35 -31.83 10.53 14.25
C GLU A 35 -33.23 9.97 14.59
N TYR A 36 -33.28 9.04 15.54
CA TYR A 36 -34.53 8.49 16.09
C TYR A 36 -34.64 8.87 17.56
N LEU A 37 -35.83 9.31 18.00
CA LEU A 37 -36.13 9.53 19.41
C LEU A 37 -36.76 8.28 20.02
N ILE A 38 -36.19 7.80 21.14
CA ILE A 38 -36.72 6.67 21.91
C ILE A 38 -37.34 7.22 23.19
N HIS A 39 -38.63 6.99 23.41
CA HIS A 39 -39.32 7.35 24.64
C HIS A 39 -39.53 6.12 25.52
N GLU A 40 -38.92 6.12 26.72
CA GLU A 40 -39.30 5.23 27.83
C GLU A 40 -39.95 6.05 28.93
N THR A 41 -41.19 5.73 29.30
CA THR A 41 -41.88 6.34 30.43
C THR A 41 -41.81 5.41 31.65
N ILE A 42 -40.92 5.72 32.58
CA ILE A 42 -40.93 5.15 33.94
C ILE A 42 -41.28 6.29 34.90
N GLN A 43 -42.40 6.16 35.63
CA GLN A 43 -42.81 7.17 36.61
C GLN A 43 -41.81 7.27 37.78
N ASN A 44 -41.42 8.51 38.06
CA ASN A 44 -40.87 9.03 39.31
C ASN A 44 -39.50 8.51 39.79
N HIS A 45 -38.44 8.83 39.04
CA HIS A 45 -37.31 9.67 39.48
C HIS A 45 -36.25 9.69 38.38
N THR A 46 -35.91 10.88 37.85
CA THR A 46 -34.87 11.04 36.83
C THR A 46 -33.48 11.01 37.47
N LEU A 47 -32.84 9.84 37.47
CA LEU A 47 -31.40 9.69 37.69
C LEU A 47 -30.69 9.80 36.34
N SER A 48 -30.05 10.94 36.09
CA SER A 48 -29.16 11.10 34.93
C SER A 48 -27.83 10.41 35.21
N PHE A 49 -27.61 9.27 34.57
CA PHE A 49 -26.28 8.69 34.44
C PHE A 49 -25.62 9.31 33.22
N ILE A 50 -24.61 10.16 33.44
CA ILE A 50 -23.72 10.59 32.38
C ILE A 50 -22.73 9.44 32.18
N PRO A 51 -22.76 8.69 31.06
CA PRO A 51 -21.73 7.71 30.79
C PRO A 51 -20.39 8.44 30.70
N ALA A 52 -19.37 7.92 31.37
CA ALA A 52 -18.01 8.41 31.18
C ALA A 52 -17.63 8.16 29.72
N VAL A 53 -17.64 9.23 28.92
CA VAL A 53 -17.06 9.24 27.58
C VAL A 53 -15.56 9.15 27.79
N TYR A 54 -15.02 7.95 27.76
CA TYR A 54 -13.60 7.79 27.53
C TYR A 54 -13.36 8.30 26.11
N PRO A 55 -12.55 9.35 25.90
CA PRO A 55 -12.14 9.68 24.55
C PRO A 55 -11.39 8.45 24.04
N THR A 56 -11.99 7.72 23.10
CA THR A 56 -11.19 6.85 22.24
C THR A 56 -10.15 7.77 21.62
N PRO A 57 -8.85 7.53 21.83
CA PRO A 57 -7.85 8.27 21.09
C PRO A 57 -8.08 7.87 19.64
N VAL A 58 -8.69 8.76 18.86
CA VAL A 58 -8.61 8.69 17.41
C VAL A 58 -7.18 9.08 17.10
N VAL A 59 -6.25 8.12 17.24
CA VAL A 59 -4.92 8.25 16.65
C VAL A 59 -5.16 8.13 15.15
N LYS A 60 -5.40 9.29 14.53
CA LYS A 60 -5.28 9.42 13.08
C LYS A 60 -3.84 9.03 12.77
N ALA A 61 -3.63 7.90 12.13
CA ALA A 61 -2.39 7.69 11.38
C ALA A 61 -2.30 8.88 10.41
N ILE A 62 -1.33 9.76 10.62
CA ILE A 62 -1.11 10.94 9.78
C ILE A 62 -0.35 10.46 8.55
N ASN A 63 -0.98 9.60 7.75
CA ASN A 63 -0.45 9.23 6.44
C ASN A 63 -0.63 10.44 5.52
N LYS A 64 0.30 11.38 5.63
CA LYS A 64 0.33 12.57 4.77
C LYS A 64 0.50 12.09 3.33
N ALA A 65 -0.28 12.67 2.43
CA ALA A 65 -0.15 12.43 1.00
C ALA A 65 1.32 12.63 0.56
N HIS A 66 1.85 11.65 -0.16
CA HIS A 66 3.22 11.65 -0.69
C HIS A 66 3.27 11.09 -2.12
N ASN A 67 2.13 11.08 -2.82
CA ASN A 67 2.01 10.71 -4.23
C ASN A 67 2.93 11.52 -5.16
N ASN A 68 3.29 12.76 -4.80
CA ASN A 68 4.22 13.61 -5.55
C ASN A 68 5.69 13.23 -5.33
N LYS A 69 5.99 12.18 -4.56
CA LYS A 69 7.35 11.65 -4.33
C LYS A 69 7.55 10.30 -4.99
N VAL A 70 6.55 9.85 -5.74
CA VAL A 70 6.44 8.47 -6.24
C VAL A 70 6.49 8.48 -7.76
N CYS A 71 7.51 7.83 -8.32
CA CYS A 71 7.56 7.46 -9.73
C CYS A 71 7.19 5.98 -9.86
N SER A 72 6.50 5.62 -10.95
CA SER A 72 6.12 4.22 -11.18
C SER A 72 6.14 3.83 -12.64
N THR A 73 6.17 2.53 -12.89
CA THR A 73 5.94 1.93 -14.20
C THR A 73 5.14 0.66 -14.04
N TRP A 74 4.17 0.45 -14.93
CA TRP A 74 3.24 -0.68 -14.87
C TRP A 74 2.81 -1.08 -16.28
N GLY A 75 1.94 -2.09 -16.36
CA GLY A 75 1.19 -2.39 -17.58
C GLY A 75 2.06 -2.52 -18.83
N ASN A 76 1.53 -2.06 -19.97
CA ASN A 76 2.18 -2.14 -21.26
C ASN A 76 3.07 -0.92 -21.56
N PHE A 77 4.14 -0.80 -20.77
CA PHE A 77 5.15 0.26 -20.85
C PHE A 77 4.65 1.66 -20.44
N ASN A 78 3.68 1.72 -19.51
CA ASN A 78 3.29 2.99 -18.91
C ASN A 78 4.29 3.39 -17.84
N PHE A 79 4.53 4.69 -17.75
CA PHE A 79 5.36 5.33 -16.74
C PHE A 79 4.59 6.51 -16.17
N LYS A 80 4.85 6.81 -14.90
CA LYS A 80 4.48 8.05 -14.24
C LYS A 80 5.72 8.61 -13.55
N ASN A 81 6.13 9.82 -13.92
CA ASN A 81 7.26 10.50 -13.30
C ASN A 81 6.90 10.98 -11.87
N PHE A 82 7.84 11.66 -11.20
CA PHE A 82 7.59 12.22 -9.87
C PHE A 82 6.57 13.38 -9.89
N ASP A 83 6.49 14.13 -10.99
CA ASP A 83 5.71 15.36 -11.11
C ASP A 83 4.27 15.15 -11.63
N GLY A 84 3.92 13.92 -11.99
CA GLY A 84 2.56 13.45 -12.26
C GLY A 84 2.24 13.07 -13.70
N ASP A 85 3.14 13.29 -14.65
CA ASP A 85 2.91 12.99 -16.07
C ASP A 85 2.94 11.48 -16.34
N VAL A 86 1.85 10.99 -16.91
CA VAL A 86 1.74 9.62 -17.41
C VAL A 86 2.08 9.57 -18.89
N PHE A 87 3.00 8.67 -19.26
CA PHE A 87 3.44 8.51 -20.65
C PHE A 87 3.75 7.05 -20.98
N ARG A 88 3.83 6.73 -22.28
CA ARG A 88 4.14 5.39 -22.76
C ARG A 88 5.46 5.35 -23.51
N PHE A 89 6.36 4.48 -23.06
CA PHE A 89 7.67 4.28 -23.70
C PHE A 89 8.02 2.80 -23.88
N PRO A 90 7.78 2.21 -25.07
CA PRO A 90 7.94 0.77 -25.31
C PRO A 90 9.40 0.33 -25.56
N GLY A 91 10.32 0.78 -24.72
CA GLY A 91 11.75 0.41 -24.77
C GLY A 91 12.05 -0.92 -24.08
N THR A 92 12.90 -1.74 -24.70
CA THR A 92 13.37 -3.03 -24.17
C THR A 92 14.88 -3.08 -23.92
N CYS A 93 15.60 -2.01 -24.23
CA CYS A 93 16.99 -1.81 -23.85
C CYS A 93 17.12 -1.60 -22.32
N ASN A 94 18.35 -1.37 -21.87
CA ASN A 94 18.61 -0.88 -20.52
C ASN A 94 18.41 0.64 -20.47
N TYR A 95 17.59 1.11 -19.53
CA TYR A 95 17.30 2.53 -19.35
C TYR A 95 17.50 2.97 -17.91
N VAL A 96 17.92 4.21 -17.71
CA VAL A 96 17.94 4.84 -16.39
C VAL A 96 16.49 5.12 -15.98
N PHE A 97 16.01 4.39 -14.97
CA PHE A 97 14.71 4.66 -14.37
C PHE A 97 14.76 5.95 -13.56
N SER A 98 15.72 6.05 -12.64
CA SER A 98 16.03 7.29 -11.93
C SER A 98 17.48 7.26 -11.41
N SER A 99 18.16 8.39 -11.43
CA SER A 99 19.50 8.56 -10.87
C SER A 99 19.65 9.93 -10.19
N HIS A 100 20.60 10.04 -9.25
CA HIS A 100 21.01 11.31 -8.64
C HIS A 100 22.08 12.00 -9.51
N CYS A 101 21.69 13.04 -10.26
CA CYS A 101 22.49 13.56 -11.38
C CYS A 101 23.03 14.99 -11.18
N LYS A 102 22.50 15.77 -10.21
CA LYS A 102 22.90 17.17 -9.99
C LYS A 102 23.80 17.36 -8.76
N SER A 103 24.66 16.38 -8.50
CA SER A 103 25.64 16.36 -7.41
C SER A 103 26.97 15.78 -7.88
N ASP A 104 28.05 16.12 -7.19
CA ASP A 104 29.39 15.53 -7.42
C ASP A 104 29.41 14.02 -7.11
N TYR A 105 28.49 13.58 -6.25
CA TYR A 105 28.34 12.18 -5.84
C TYR A 105 26.96 11.64 -6.21
N GLU A 106 26.96 10.55 -6.98
CA GLU A 106 25.78 9.78 -7.32
C GLU A 106 25.41 8.85 -6.15
N ASP A 107 24.48 9.31 -5.30
CA ASP A 107 23.94 8.52 -4.18
C ASP A 107 23.28 7.23 -4.65
N PHE A 108 22.55 7.31 -5.77
CA PHE A 108 21.88 6.17 -6.37
C PHE A 108 21.80 6.26 -7.89
N ASN A 109 21.75 5.08 -8.53
CA ASN A 109 21.44 4.88 -9.94
C ASN A 109 20.56 3.63 -10.08
N ILE A 110 19.34 3.80 -10.58
CA ILE A 110 18.38 2.72 -10.78
C ILE A 110 18.13 2.56 -12.27
N GLN A 111 18.35 1.35 -12.75
CA GLN A 111 18.20 0.97 -14.15
C GLN A 111 17.14 -0.11 -14.26
N ILE A 112 16.37 -0.05 -15.34
CA ILE A 112 15.30 -0.99 -15.65
C ILE A 112 15.51 -1.54 -17.05
N GLN A 113 15.29 -2.85 -17.19
CA GLN A 113 15.22 -3.53 -18.46
C GLN A 113 13.92 -4.33 -18.52
N ARG A 114 13.19 -4.18 -19.62
CA ARG A 114 11.99 -4.96 -19.91
C ARG A 114 12.27 -5.95 -21.04
N SER A 115 11.66 -7.13 -20.96
CA SER A 115 11.70 -8.13 -22.03
C SER A 115 10.32 -8.73 -22.27
N ILE A 116 10.15 -9.37 -23.42
CA ILE A 116 8.94 -10.14 -23.73
C ILE A 116 9.30 -11.62 -23.56
N THR A 117 8.75 -12.24 -22.52
CA THR A 117 8.93 -13.67 -22.22
C THR A 117 7.60 -14.38 -22.40
N SER A 118 7.54 -15.38 -23.30
CA SER A 118 6.31 -16.12 -23.59
C SER A 118 5.11 -15.23 -23.95
N SER A 119 5.35 -14.18 -24.72
CA SER A 119 4.36 -13.15 -25.11
C SER A 119 3.83 -12.28 -23.97
N ILE A 120 4.46 -12.32 -22.79
CA ILE A 120 4.14 -11.47 -21.64
C ILE A 120 5.29 -10.48 -21.44
N LEU A 121 4.95 -9.21 -21.28
CA LEU A 121 5.91 -8.17 -20.94
C LEU A 121 6.30 -8.28 -19.47
N VAL A 122 7.60 -8.40 -19.19
CA VAL A 122 8.15 -8.51 -17.83
C VAL A 122 9.30 -7.52 -17.64
N ILE A 123 9.51 -7.08 -16.40
CA ILE A 123 10.74 -6.42 -15.96
C ILE A 123 11.74 -7.55 -15.75
N SER A 124 12.65 -7.73 -16.71
CA SER A 124 13.61 -8.83 -16.70
C SER A 124 14.78 -8.57 -15.75
N LYS A 125 15.15 -7.29 -15.59
CA LYS A 125 16.27 -6.88 -14.75
C LYS A 125 16.04 -5.50 -14.16
N ILE A 126 16.36 -5.38 -12.87
CA ILE A 126 16.52 -4.11 -12.18
C ILE A 126 17.95 -4.09 -11.64
N THR A 127 18.69 -3.01 -11.90
CA THR A 127 20.01 -2.77 -11.31
C THR A 127 19.95 -1.50 -10.48
N MET A 128 20.30 -1.59 -9.22
CA MET A 128 20.34 -0.47 -8.28
C MET A 128 21.76 -0.37 -7.74
N LYS A 129 22.41 0.76 -8.00
CA LYS A 129 23.62 1.16 -7.29
C LYS A 129 23.17 2.13 -6.20
N ILE A 130 23.37 1.81 -4.93
CA ILE A 130 22.92 2.62 -3.79
C ILE A 130 24.09 2.77 -2.83
N ASN A 131 24.63 3.97 -2.69
CA ASN A 131 25.79 4.26 -1.84
C ASN A 131 26.98 3.30 -2.07
N GLY A 132 27.25 2.97 -3.32
CA GLY A 132 28.31 2.03 -3.72
C GLY A 132 27.94 0.53 -3.67
N LEU A 133 26.84 0.15 -3.00
CA LEU A 133 26.32 -1.23 -3.02
C LEU A 133 25.59 -1.48 -4.34
N VAL A 134 25.86 -2.62 -5.00
CA VAL A 134 25.15 -3.00 -6.22
C VAL A 134 24.14 -4.10 -5.93
N VAL A 135 22.85 -3.77 -6.02
CA VAL A 135 21.73 -4.71 -5.90
C VAL A 135 21.17 -4.97 -7.29
N GLN A 136 21.02 -6.24 -7.66
CA GLN A 136 20.40 -6.66 -8.91
C GLN A 136 19.24 -7.60 -8.64
N VAL A 137 18.11 -7.33 -9.28
CA VAL A 137 16.96 -8.23 -9.32
C VAL A 137 16.88 -8.77 -10.73
N ILE A 138 17.13 -10.06 -10.91
CA ILE A 138 17.09 -10.73 -12.20
C ILE A 138 16.11 -11.88 -12.06
N GLU A 139 14.99 -11.79 -12.78
CA GLU A 139 13.85 -12.70 -12.61
C GLU A 139 13.42 -12.79 -11.13
N ASN A 140 13.70 -13.91 -10.47
CA ASN A 140 13.35 -14.15 -9.06
C ASN A 140 14.56 -14.13 -8.11
N ASN A 141 15.77 -13.84 -8.62
CA ASN A 141 16.99 -13.83 -7.83
C ASN A 141 17.38 -12.41 -7.44
N VAL A 142 17.76 -12.24 -6.18
CA VAL A 142 18.37 -11.00 -5.67
C VAL A 142 19.86 -11.24 -5.51
N LEU A 143 20.66 -10.44 -6.19
CA LEU A 143 22.11 -10.43 -6.09
C LEU A 143 22.56 -9.13 -5.42
N VAL A 144 23.53 -9.24 -4.53
CA VAL A 144 24.23 -8.11 -3.91
C VAL A 144 25.72 -8.27 -4.19
N ASP A 145 26.32 -7.29 -4.85
CA ASP A 145 27.71 -7.31 -5.32
C ASP A 145 28.06 -8.60 -6.10
N GLY A 146 27.13 -9.01 -6.96
CA GLY A 146 27.26 -10.19 -7.82
C GLY A 146 27.03 -11.54 -7.12
N LYS A 147 26.66 -11.55 -5.84
CA LYS A 147 26.37 -12.79 -5.08
C LYS A 147 24.90 -12.90 -4.77
N VAL A 148 24.30 -14.07 -5.02
CA VAL A 148 22.92 -14.35 -4.61
C VAL A 148 22.81 -14.30 -3.09
N VAL A 149 21.83 -13.56 -2.58
CA VAL A 149 21.59 -13.41 -1.13
C VAL A 149 20.29 -14.09 -0.72
N GLN A 150 20.21 -14.49 0.56
CA GLN A 150 18.96 -14.90 1.19
C GLN A 150 18.23 -13.68 1.76
N LEU A 151 16.91 -13.69 1.68
CA LEU A 151 16.06 -12.61 2.21
C LEU A 151 15.48 -13.01 3.59
N PRO A 152 15.30 -12.06 4.52
CA PRO A 152 15.63 -10.65 4.40
C PRO A 152 17.15 -10.38 4.43
N TYR A 153 17.59 -9.38 3.67
CA TYR A 153 18.97 -8.91 3.65
C TYR A 153 19.07 -7.52 4.31
N SER A 154 20.17 -7.27 5.02
CA SER A 154 20.48 -5.96 5.60
C SER A 154 21.99 -5.72 5.54
N GLY A 155 22.42 -4.63 4.91
CA GLY A 155 23.84 -4.30 4.74
C GLY A 155 24.04 -2.89 4.18
N LEU A 156 25.08 -2.19 4.65
CA LEU A 156 25.45 -0.83 4.23
C LEU A 156 24.29 0.20 4.22
N GLY A 157 23.33 0.03 5.14
CA GLY A 157 22.16 0.91 5.22
C GLY A 157 21.05 0.60 4.21
N VAL A 158 21.17 -0.49 3.46
CA VAL A 158 20.15 -1.05 2.57
C VAL A 158 19.50 -2.26 3.22
N GLN A 159 18.18 -2.34 3.16
CA GLN A 159 17.38 -3.50 3.57
C GLN A 159 16.60 -4.02 2.37
N ILE A 160 16.56 -5.34 2.23
CA ILE A 160 15.81 -6.01 1.16
C ILE A 160 14.91 -7.04 1.82
N GLU A 161 13.60 -6.86 1.67
CA GLU A 161 12.59 -7.73 2.22
C GLU A 161 11.67 -8.23 1.11
N LYS A 162 11.29 -9.50 1.16
CA LYS A 162 10.19 -10.02 0.36
C LYS A 162 8.99 -10.22 1.27
N ARG A 163 7.93 -9.46 1.05
CA ARG A 163 6.65 -9.60 1.76
C ARG A 163 5.63 -10.15 0.80
N ASP A 164 5.10 -11.32 1.10
CA ASP A 164 4.18 -12.04 0.23
C ASP A 164 4.79 -12.28 -1.17
N VAL A 165 4.51 -11.38 -2.12
CA VAL A 165 4.96 -11.43 -3.51
C VAL A 165 5.60 -10.12 -3.96
N SER A 166 5.63 -9.09 -3.10
CA SER A 166 6.32 -7.83 -3.34
C SER A 166 7.74 -7.88 -2.79
N LEU A 167 8.70 -7.40 -3.58
CA LEU A 167 10.08 -7.18 -3.16
C LEU A 167 10.26 -5.71 -2.84
N LYS A 168 10.62 -5.40 -1.59
CA LYS A 168 10.91 -4.05 -1.10
C LYS A 168 12.40 -3.89 -0.87
N VAL A 169 12.97 -2.85 -1.45
CA VAL A 169 14.35 -2.39 -1.20
C VAL A 169 14.27 -1.02 -0.56
N SER A 170 14.71 -0.88 0.68
CA SER A 170 14.76 0.40 1.40
C SER A 170 16.19 0.79 1.75
N SER A 171 16.48 2.08 1.72
CA SER A 171 17.78 2.64 2.09
C SER A 171 17.63 3.74 3.13
N LYS A 172 18.61 3.85 4.04
CA LYS A 172 18.75 4.99 4.98
C LYS A 172 18.91 6.33 4.27
N LEU A 173 19.19 6.33 2.97
CA LEU A 173 19.19 7.53 2.14
C LEU A 173 17.79 8.10 1.87
N GLY A 174 16.71 7.46 2.34
CA GLY A 174 15.35 7.91 2.03
C GLY A 174 14.91 7.49 0.63
N LEU A 175 15.25 6.26 0.26
CA LEU A 175 14.88 5.64 -1.01
C LEU A 175 14.12 4.35 -0.69
N VAL A 176 12.95 4.17 -1.30
CA VAL A 176 12.16 2.94 -1.21
C VAL A 176 11.73 2.52 -2.61
N LEU A 177 12.17 1.33 -3.02
CA LEU A 177 11.78 0.72 -4.28
C LEU A 177 10.93 -0.52 -4.00
N MET A 178 9.80 -0.64 -4.68
CA MET A 178 8.88 -1.77 -4.54
C MET A 178 8.58 -2.36 -5.91
N LEU A 179 8.90 -3.64 -6.09
CA LEU A 179 8.53 -4.46 -7.24
C LEU A 179 7.35 -5.35 -6.85
N ASN A 180 6.22 -5.15 -7.50
CA ASN A 180 4.99 -5.90 -7.26
C ASN A 180 4.87 -7.12 -8.18
N ASP A 181 3.94 -8.02 -7.84
CA ASP A 181 3.71 -9.28 -8.55
C ASP A 181 3.04 -9.11 -9.91
N ASP A 182 2.29 -8.03 -10.10
CA ASP A 182 1.73 -7.60 -11.38
C ASP A 182 2.76 -6.97 -12.33
N ASN A 183 4.05 -7.10 -12.00
CA ASN A 183 5.17 -6.57 -12.78
C ASN A 183 5.16 -5.02 -12.86
N SER A 184 4.59 -4.36 -11.86
CA SER A 184 4.78 -2.91 -11.64
C SER A 184 5.97 -2.64 -10.72
N LEU A 185 6.67 -1.54 -10.99
CA LEU A 185 7.79 -1.05 -10.22
C LEU A 185 7.51 0.37 -9.77
N MET A 186 7.79 0.64 -8.50
CA MET A 186 7.59 1.95 -7.90
C MET A 186 8.85 2.39 -7.14
N LEU A 187 9.16 3.67 -7.23
CA LEU A 187 10.25 4.33 -6.54
C LEU A 187 9.70 5.53 -5.78
N GLU A 188 9.92 5.54 -4.47
CA GLU A 188 9.66 6.67 -3.59
C GLU A 188 10.99 7.26 -3.10
N LEU A 189 11.12 8.58 -3.20
CA LEU A 189 12.31 9.33 -2.78
C LEU A 189 11.99 10.39 -1.73
N ASP A 190 12.95 10.64 -0.85
CA ASP A 190 12.92 11.76 0.09
C ASP A 190 12.97 13.10 -0.65
N GLU A 191 12.30 14.13 -0.10
CA GLU A 191 12.22 15.48 -0.68
C GLU A 191 13.60 16.12 -0.88
N LYS A 192 14.63 15.68 -0.16
CA LYS A 192 16.00 16.15 -0.36
C LYS A 192 16.53 15.89 -1.77
N TYR A 193 15.93 14.99 -2.55
CA TYR A 193 16.30 14.72 -3.94
C TYR A 193 15.51 15.56 -4.96
N ALA A 194 14.64 16.46 -4.50
CA ALA A 194 13.90 17.35 -5.38
C ALA A 194 14.85 18.17 -6.26
N ASN A 195 14.51 18.28 -7.55
CA ASN A 195 15.28 18.93 -8.60
C ASN A 195 16.71 18.37 -8.79
N GLN A 196 17.03 17.18 -8.26
CA GLN A 196 18.37 16.57 -8.34
C GLN A 196 18.38 15.27 -9.14
N THR A 197 17.22 14.77 -9.56
CA THR A 197 17.11 13.50 -10.27
C THR A 197 17.22 13.69 -11.79
N CYS A 198 17.51 12.59 -12.47
CA CYS A 198 17.32 12.45 -13.92
C CYS A 198 16.94 10.99 -14.24
N GLY A 199 16.55 10.71 -15.48
CA GLY A 199 16.04 9.40 -15.92
C GLY A 199 14.59 9.46 -16.37
N LEU A 200 13.97 8.29 -16.57
CA LEU A 200 12.56 8.16 -16.96
C LEU A 200 11.59 8.75 -15.91
N CYS A 201 12.01 8.82 -14.64
CA CYS A 201 11.22 9.41 -13.57
C CYS A 201 11.26 10.95 -13.50
N GLY A 202 11.98 11.62 -14.41
CA GLY A 202 12.07 13.08 -14.44
C GLY A 202 13.02 13.68 -13.41
N ASP A 203 12.91 15.00 -13.22
CA ASP A 203 13.83 15.78 -12.39
C ASP A 203 13.31 16.08 -10.97
N TYR A 204 12.05 15.72 -10.68
CA TYR A 204 11.42 15.80 -9.37
C TYR A 204 11.35 17.24 -8.85
N ASN A 205 10.93 18.19 -9.68
CA ASN A 205 10.92 19.61 -9.32
C ASN A 205 9.55 20.12 -8.83
N GLY A 206 8.50 19.30 -8.91
CA GLY A 206 7.13 19.60 -8.50
C GLY A 206 6.32 20.39 -9.53
N ILE A 207 6.80 20.55 -10.76
CA ILE A 207 6.24 21.47 -11.76
C ILE A 207 5.88 20.72 -13.06
N SER A 208 4.64 20.22 -13.13
CA SER A 208 4.11 19.58 -14.35
C SER A 208 4.05 20.51 -15.58
N ILE A 209 4.01 21.85 -15.39
CA ILE A 209 4.00 22.81 -16.52
C ILE A 209 5.36 22.96 -17.23
N HIS A 210 6.47 22.58 -16.58
CA HIS A 210 7.80 22.50 -17.17
C HIS A 210 8.09 21.04 -17.50
N ASN A 211 7.21 20.50 -18.34
CA ASN A 211 7.18 19.10 -18.74
C ASN A 211 8.59 18.60 -19.12
N GLU A 212 8.97 17.42 -18.64
CA GLU A 212 10.18 16.67 -18.97
C GLU A 212 10.34 16.44 -20.48
N PHE A 213 9.25 16.62 -21.22
CA PHE A 213 9.23 16.66 -22.67
C PHE A 213 9.68 18.00 -23.26
N ILE A 214 10.36 18.89 -22.52
CA ILE A 214 11.01 20.09 -23.05
C ILE A 214 12.53 19.93 -22.98
N ASN A 215 13.18 19.85 -24.14
CA ASN A 215 14.63 19.75 -24.25
C ASN A 215 15.19 20.97 -25.00
N HIS A 216 16.02 21.77 -24.33
CA HIS A 216 16.60 23.02 -24.88
C HIS A 216 15.54 23.98 -25.48
N GLY A 217 14.37 24.09 -24.84
CA GLY A 217 13.28 24.95 -25.29
C GLY A 217 12.41 24.37 -26.41
N VAL A 218 12.64 23.12 -26.81
CA VAL A 218 11.85 22.41 -27.83
C VAL A 218 11.06 21.29 -27.17
N HIS A 219 9.76 21.21 -27.48
CA HIS A 219 8.94 20.09 -27.05
C HIS A 219 9.33 18.83 -27.83
N ILE A 220 9.74 17.77 -27.13
CA ILE A 220 10.07 16.45 -27.65
C ILE A 220 8.91 15.47 -27.42
N THR A 221 8.92 14.32 -28.08
CA THR A 221 7.91 13.27 -27.85
C THR A 221 8.28 12.39 -26.67
N GLU A 222 7.31 11.69 -26.09
CA GLU A 222 7.52 10.66 -25.05
C GLU A 222 8.58 9.63 -25.48
N THR A 223 8.55 9.23 -26.76
CA THR A 223 9.55 8.31 -27.34
C THR A 223 10.95 8.90 -27.42
N GLN A 224 11.07 10.16 -27.83
CA GLN A 224 12.36 10.85 -27.84
C GLN A 224 12.90 11.01 -26.43
N PHE A 225 12.05 11.40 -25.48
CA PHE A 225 12.41 11.51 -24.07
C PHE A 225 12.94 10.19 -23.51
N GLY A 226 12.22 9.08 -23.74
CA GLY A 226 12.65 7.77 -23.26
C GLY A 226 13.95 7.28 -23.90
N ASN A 227 14.16 7.52 -25.20
CA ASN A 227 15.41 7.16 -25.87
C ASN A 227 16.62 7.92 -25.32
N LEU A 228 16.44 9.16 -24.84
CA LEU A 228 17.53 9.92 -24.18
C LEU A 228 17.99 9.27 -22.86
N GLN A 229 17.17 8.43 -22.24
CA GLN A 229 17.49 7.75 -20.98
C GLN A 229 18.18 6.39 -21.17
N LYS A 230 18.52 6.03 -22.42
CA LYS A 230 19.15 4.75 -22.75
C LYS A 230 20.57 4.69 -22.19
N LEU A 231 20.92 3.56 -21.59
CA LEU A 231 22.25 3.30 -21.05
C LEU A 231 22.77 1.97 -21.58
N ASP A 232 23.39 2.02 -22.76
CA ASP A 232 24.03 0.86 -23.37
C ASP A 232 25.32 0.49 -22.62
N GLY A 233 25.55 -0.81 -22.44
CA GLY A 233 26.83 -1.32 -21.98
C GLY A 233 27.96 -1.06 -23.00
N PRO A 234 29.24 -1.19 -22.61
CA PRO A 234 30.38 -0.87 -23.48
C PRO A 234 30.43 -1.67 -24.79
N THR A 235 29.84 -2.87 -24.81
CA THR A 235 29.77 -3.77 -25.96
C THR A 235 28.34 -3.96 -26.47
N GLU A 236 27.37 -3.26 -25.89
CA GLU A 236 25.96 -3.37 -26.25
C GLU A 236 25.60 -2.25 -27.22
N GLN A 237 24.84 -2.59 -28.25
CA GLN A 237 24.20 -1.59 -29.10
C GLN A 237 22.73 -1.96 -29.24
N CYS A 238 21.89 -1.22 -28.53
CA CYS A 238 20.46 -1.42 -28.57
C CYS A 238 19.79 -0.33 -29.43
N GLN A 239 18.87 -0.73 -30.30
CA GLN A 239 18.22 0.19 -31.22
C GLN A 239 17.19 1.06 -30.48
N ASP A 240 17.15 2.33 -30.85
CA ASP A 240 16.15 3.26 -30.33
C ASP A 240 14.73 2.83 -30.69
N VAL A 241 13.80 3.13 -29.79
CA VAL A 241 12.38 2.97 -30.02
C VAL A 241 11.97 3.97 -31.10
N LYS A 242 11.26 3.48 -32.11
CA LYS A 242 10.69 4.34 -33.16
C LYS A 242 9.36 4.90 -32.68
N PRO A 243 9.04 6.17 -33.00
CA PRO A 243 7.72 6.72 -32.71
C PRO A 243 6.61 5.87 -33.35
N GLU A 244 5.65 5.42 -32.55
CA GLU A 244 4.46 4.73 -33.03
C GLU A 244 3.28 5.70 -33.08
N PRO A 245 2.46 5.70 -34.14
CA PRO A 245 1.25 6.50 -34.16
C PRO A 245 0.26 5.98 -33.12
N ARG A 246 -0.41 6.88 -32.39
CA ARG A 246 -1.49 6.51 -31.47
C ARG A 246 -2.56 5.74 -32.24
N ARG A 247 -2.94 4.57 -31.72
CA ARG A 247 -4.04 3.78 -32.27
C ARG A 247 -5.36 4.38 -31.80
N ASN A 248 -6.36 4.41 -32.67
CA ASN A 248 -7.72 4.76 -32.28
C ASN A 248 -8.37 3.52 -31.64
N CYS A 249 -8.69 3.62 -30.35
CA CYS A 249 -9.09 2.48 -29.52
C CYS A 249 -10.35 2.80 -28.70
N THR A 250 -11.23 3.66 -29.21
CA THR A 250 -12.43 4.18 -28.52
C THR A 250 -13.36 3.09 -27.98
N ARG A 251 -13.36 1.90 -28.60
CA ARG A 251 -14.17 0.75 -28.15
C ARG A 251 -13.93 0.32 -26.69
N PHE A 252 -12.79 0.72 -26.10
CA PHE A 252 -12.40 0.35 -24.74
C PHE A 252 -12.68 1.44 -23.69
N GLU A 253 -13.03 2.65 -24.11
CA GLU A 253 -13.26 3.80 -23.22
C GLU A 253 -14.28 3.47 -22.13
N ASN A 254 -15.44 2.95 -22.53
CA ASN A 254 -16.49 2.54 -21.60
C ASN A 254 -16.01 1.51 -20.55
N ILE A 255 -15.10 0.60 -20.90
CA ILE A 255 -14.60 -0.40 -19.95
C ILE A 255 -13.71 0.28 -18.89
N CYS A 256 -12.79 1.14 -19.34
CA CYS A 256 -11.88 1.87 -18.46
C CYS A 256 -12.65 2.85 -17.55
N GLU A 257 -13.59 3.60 -18.12
CA GLU A 257 -14.41 4.58 -17.40
C GLU A 257 -15.28 3.92 -16.32
N ASN A 258 -16.03 2.86 -16.67
CA ASN A 258 -16.94 2.20 -15.71
C ASN A 258 -16.21 1.66 -14.47
N ILE A 259 -14.97 1.21 -14.61
CA ILE A 259 -14.18 0.68 -13.51
C ILE A 259 -13.51 1.80 -12.72
N LEU A 260 -12.80 2.72 -13.39
CA LEU A 260 -12.05 3.79 -12.73
C LEU A 260 -12.96 4.83 -12.06
N MET A 261 -14.15 5.08 -12.63
CA MET A 261 -15.19 5.94 -12.02
C MET A 261 -16.12 5.15 -11.08
N GLY A 262 -15.86 3.86 -10.88
CA GLY A 262 -16.67 2.98 -10.05
C GLY A 262 -16.64 3.33 -8.55
N SER A 263 -17.60 2.77 -7.82
CA SER A 263 -17.79 3.04 -6.39
C SER A 263 -16.58 2.68 -5.50
N ALA A 264 -15.72 1.78 -5.97
CA ALA A 264 -14.51 1.37 -5.28
C ALA A 264 -13.46 2.50 -5.18
N PHE A 265 -13.50 3.47 -6.10
CA PHE A 265 -12.53 4.56 -6.21
C PHE A 265 -13.09 5.95 -5.87
N LEU A 266 -14.30 6.04 -5.31
CA LEU A 266 -14.94 7.34 -4.98
C LEU A 266 -14.09 8.26 -4.09
N ASN A 267 -13.25 7.69 -3.20
CA ASN A 267 -12.36 8.47 -2.32
C ASN A 267 -11.04 8.85 -3.01
N CYS A 268 -10.84 8.46 -4.26
CA CYS A 268 -9.63 8.66 -5.03
C CYS A 268 -9.75 9.81 -6.03
N HIS A 269 -10.95 10.04 -6.59
CA HIS A 269 -11.17 11.01 -7.67
C HIS A 269 -10.81 12.45 -7.30
N SER A 270 -10.88 12.82 -6.02
CA SER A 270 -10.46 14.14 -5.53
C SER A 270 -8.96 14.24 -5.21
N LEU A 271 -8.25 13.11 -5.20
CA LEU A 271 -6.85 13.00 -4.78
C LEU A 271 -5.90 12.69 -5.94
N VAL A 272 -6.38 11.94 -6.93
CA VAL A 272 -5.62 11.49 -8.09
C VAL A 272 -6.44 11.72 -9.35
N ASP A 273 -5.89 12.49 -10.29
CA ASP A 273 -6.47 12.71 -11.60
C ASP A 273 -6.65 11.38 -12.33
N VAL A 274 -7.89 11.06 -12.69
CA VAL A 274 -8.29 9.79 -13.28
C VAL A 274 -8.13 9.77 -14.80
N GLU A 275 -8.10 10.94 -15.45
CA GLU A 275 -8.10 11.06 -16.92
C GLU A 275 -6.88 10.37 -17.53
N GLN A 276 -5.69 10.62 -16.97
CA GLN A 276 -4.44 10.02 -17.43
C GLN A 276 -4.43 8.48 -17.30
N TYR A 277 -5.06 7.93 -16.26
CA TYR A 277 -5.18 6.47 -16.08
C TYR A 277 -6.24 5.85 -16.99
N MET A 278 -7.31 6.59 -17.30
CA MET A 278 -8.27 6.17 -18.33
C MET A 278 -7.60 6.07 -19.70
N GLU A 279 -6.80 7.07 -20.09
CA GLU A 279 -6.03 7.03 -21.34
C GLU A 279 -5.04 5.86 -21.37
N ALA A 280 -4.28 5.66 -20.28
CA ALA A 280 -3.34 4.54 -20.16
C ALA A 280 -4.06 3.18 -20.27
N CYS A 281 -5.23 3.02 -19.64
CA CYS A 281 -6.04 1.80 -19.73
C CYS A 281 -6.50 1.51 -21.17
N VAL A 282 -6.97 2.54 -21.89
CA VAL A 282 -7.40 2.40 -23.28
C VAL A 282 -6.23 1.97 -24.17
N GLN A 283 -5.04 2.55 -23.96
CA GLN A 283 -3.84 2.20 -24.72
C GLN A 283 -3.31 0.79 -24.38
N ASP A 284 -3.33 0.39 -23.12
CA ASP A 284 -2.99 -0.97 -22.67
C ASP A 284 -3.86 -2.00 -23.38
N LEU A 285 -5.19 -1.82 -23.35
CA LEU A 285 -6.15 -2.71 -24.00
C LEU A 285 -5.98 -2.77 -25.52
N CYS A 286 -5.56 -1.67 -26.14
CA CYS A 286 -5.38 -1.59 -27.59
C CYS A 286 -4.19 -2.39 -28.12
N HIS A 287 -3.14 -2.48 -27.31
CA HIS A 287 -1.92 -3.21 -27.62
C HIS A 287 -1.92 -4.61 -26.99
N CYS A 288 -2.95 -4.93 -26.20
CA CYS A 288 -3.10 -6.22 -25.57
C CYS A 288 -3.53 -7.29 -26.59
N ASN A 289 -2.96 -8.50 -26.45
CA ASN A 289 -3.47 -9.67 -27.14
C ASN A 289 -4.89 -9.98 -26.62
N SER A 290 -5.84 -10.30 -27.50
CA SER A 290 -7.23 -10.58 -27.12
C SER A 290 -7.37 -11.70 -26.07
N LYS A 291 -6.41 -12.64 -26.02
CA LYS A 291 -6.34 -13.71 -25.01
C LYS A 291 -5.87 -13.25 -23.62
N MET A 292 -5.28 -12.06 -23.53
CA MET A 292 -4.71 -11.47 -22.30
C MET A 292 -5.43 -10.18 -21.88
N THR A 293 -6.57 -9.86 -22.52
CA THR A 293 -7.33 -8.61 -22.32
C THR A 293 -7.59 -8.31 -20.84
N SER A 294 -7.92 -9.33 -20.04
CA SER A 294 -8.11 -9.18 -18.59
C SER A 294 -6.84 -8.71 -17.90
N LEU A 295 -5.71 -9.39 -18.10
CA LEU A 295 -4.43 -9.07 -17.47
C LEU A 295 -3.98 -7.62 -17.77
N CYS A 296 -4.12 -7.18 -19.02
CA CYS A 296 -3.65 -5.84 -19.42
C CYS A 296 -4.40 -4.71 -18.71
N MET A 297 -5.73 -4.78 -18.60
CA MET A 297 -6.48 -3.71 -17.93
C MET A 297 -6.31 -3.71 -16.41
N CYS A 298 -6.16 -4.89 -15.79
CA CYS A 298 -6.03 -4.99 -14.33
C CYS A 298 -4.81 -4.21 -13.80
N ASN A 299 -3.72 -4.15 -14.57
CA ASN A 299 -2.49 -3.48 -14.14
C ASN A 299 -2.70 -1.96 -13.97
N THR A 300 -3.47 -1.33 -14.86
CA THR A 300 -3.75 0.11 -14.73
C THR A 300 -4.73 0.41 -13.60
N PHE A 301 -5.72 -0.45 -13.36
CA PHE A 301 -6.61 -0.31 -12.19
C PHE A 301 -5.87 -0.51 -10.87
N ALA A 302 -4.95 -1.48 -10.82
CA ALA A 302 -4.09 -1.73 -9.67
C ALA A 302 -3.16 -0.54 -9.41
N GLU A 303 -2.59 0.06 -10.45
CA GLU A 303 -1.79 1.29 -10.32
C GLU A 303 -2.62 2.46 -9.76
N TYR A 304 -3.82 2.69 -10.30
CA TYR A 304 -4.69 3.76 -9.80
C TYR A 304 -5.07 3.55 -8.32
N SER A 305 -5.34 2.30 -7.93
CA SER A 305 -5.55 1.91 -6.52
C SER A 305 -4.36 2.29 -5.63
N ARG A 306 -3.13 1.98 -6.07
CA ARG A 306 -1.90 2.32 -5.32
C ARG A 306 -1.69 3.82 -5.20
N GLN A 307 -1.83 4.56 -6.30
CA GLN A 307 -1.64 6.00 -6.31
C GLN A 307 -2.67 6.69 -5.41
N CYS A 308 -3.91 6.19 -5.37
CA CYS A 308 -4.93 6.62 -4.41
C CYS A 308 -4.48 6.42 -2.95
N ALA A 309 -3.94 5.25 -2.61
CA ALA A 309 -3.42 4.98 -1.26
C ALA A 309 -2.25 5.92 -0.89
N HIS A 310 -1.33 6.19 -1.82
CA HIS A 310 -0.23 7.13 -1.64
C HIS A 310 -0.69 8.58 -1.44
N ALA A 311 -1.81 8.96 -2.06
CA ALA A 311 -2.43 10.27 -1.88
C ALA A 311 -3.23 10.38 -0.57
N GLY A 312 -3.26 9.32 0.26
CA GLY A 312 -3.99 9.27 1.53
C GLY A 312 -5.44 8.79 1.38
N GLY A 313 -5.84 8.35 0.19
CA GLY A 313 -7.13 7.73 -0.07
C GLY A 313 -7.20 6.29 0.45
N GLN A 314 -8.41 5.73 0.43
CA GLN A 314 -8.67 4.35 0.84
C GLN A 314 -9.48 3.65 -0.24
N PRO A 315 -8.82 3.11 -1.30
CA PRO A 315 -9.52 2.37 -2.33
C PRO A 315 -10.19 1.14 -1.71
N ARG A 316 -11.42 0.84 -2.14
CA ARG A 316 -12.14 -0.37 -1.75
C ARG A 316 -11.82 -1.51 -2.71
N ASN A 317 -12.13 -2.74 -2.31
CA ASN A 317 -11.98 -3.92 -3.15
C ASN A 317 -12.75 -3.76 -4.47
N TRP A 318 -12.01 -3.65 -5.57
CA TRP A 318 -12.53 -3.55 -6.93
C TRP A 318 -12.38 -4.86 -7.72
N ARG A 319 -11.47 -5.74 -7.28
CA ARG A 319 -11.29 -7.10 -7.81
C ARG A 319 -12.44 -8.02 -7.38
N THR A 320 -12.92 -8.87 -8.28
CA THR A 320 -13.95 -9.90 -8.01
C THR A 320 -13.45 -11.27 -8.44
N LYS A 321 -14.20 -12.35 -8.18
CA LYS A 321 -13.77 -13.70 -8.61
C LYS A 321 -13.66 -13.80 -10.14
N GLU A 322 -14.52 -13.10 -10.86
CA GLU A 322 -14.65 -13.13 -12.32
C GLU A 322 -13.85 -12.01 -13.01
N PHE A 323 -13.45 -10.97 -12.27
CA PHE A 323 -12.78 -9.79 -12.82
C PHE A 323 -11.51 -9.45 -12.02
N CYS A 324 -10.37 -9.50 -12.69
CA CYS A 324 -9.06 -9.20 -12.09
C CYS A 324 -8.85 -9.95 -10.77
N SER A 325 -9.11 -11.25 -10.76
CA SER A 325 -9.26 -12.04 -9.54
C SER A 325 -8.15 -11.78 -8.54
N ALA A 326 -8.56 -11.31 -7.35
CA ALA A 326 -7.64 -11.09 -6.25
C ALA A 326 -6.88 -12.37 -5.92
N ARG A 327 -5.67 -12.20 -5.41
CA ARG A 327 -4.84 -13.31 -4.98
C ARG A 327 -5.55 -14.10 -3.86
N LYS A 328 -5.39 -15.43 -3.90
CA LYS A 328 -5.79 -16.28 -2.78
C LYS A 328 -4.88 -16.01 -1.58
N CYS A 329 -5.47 -15.55 -0.50
CA CYS A 329 -4.77 -15.36 0.76
C CYS A 329 -4.50 -16.68 1.47
N PRO A 330 -3.37 -16.81 2.18
CA PRO A 330 -3.07 -17.98 2.97
C PRO A 330 -4.00 -18.06 4.20
N LEU A 331 -4.21 -19.29 4.69
CA LEU A 331 -4.96 -19.56 5.92
C LEU A 331 -6.38 -18.96 5.86
N ASN A 332 -6.80 -18.27 6.92
CA ASN A 332 -8.09 -17.59 7.04
C ASN A 332 -7.97 -16.06 6.86
N MET A 333 -6.95 -15.60 6.14
CA MET A 333 -6.75 -14.18 5.84
C MET A 333 -7.64 -13.74 4.67
N GLU A 334 -7.96 -12.45 4.63
CA GLU A 334 -8.80 -11.83 3.60
C GLU A 334 -7.99 -10.81 2.79
N TYR A 335 -8.26 -10.78 1.49
CA TYR A 335 -7.64 -9.84 0.58
C TYR A 335 -8.25 -8.44 0.73
N ARG A 336 -7.39 -7.41 0.79
CA ARG A 336 -7.82 -6.01 0.76
C ARG A 336 -6.88 -5.17 -0.11
N GLU A 337 -7.45 -4.23 -0.85
CA GLU A 337 -6.71 -3.19 -1.59
C GLU A 337 -5.96 -2.22 -0.66
N CYS A 338 -6.52 -2.01 0.53
CA CYS A 338 -6.03 -1.04 1.49
C CYS A 338 -6.13 -1.64 2.90
N GLY A 339 -5.01 -2.17 3.40
CA GLY A 339 -4.83 -2.56 4.79
C GLY A 339 -3.57 -1.93 5.41
N SER A 340 -3.47 -1.90 6.73
CA SER A 340 -2.30 -1.34 7.42
C SER A 340 -1.00 -2.01 6.97
N ALA A 341 -0.01 -1.22 6.56
CA ALA A 341 1.35 -1.72 6.28
C ALA A 341 2.02 -2.36 7.52
N CYS A 342 1.49 -2.07 8.71
CA CYS A 342 1.89 -2.65 9.98
C CYS A 342 0.72 -3.49 10.54
N PRO A 343 0.54 -4.75 10.07
CA PRO A 343 -0.54 -5.60 10.55
C PRO A 343 -0.36 -5.95 12.04
N ASN A 344 -1.47 -6.04 12.76
CA ASN A 344 -1.48 -6.47 14.16
C ASN A 344 -1.12 -7.95 14.27
N THR A 345 -0.30 -8.28 15.25
CA THR A 345 0.11 -9.65 15.55
C THR A 345 -0.16 -9.97 17.02
N CYS A 346 -0.06 -11.24 17.42
CA CYS A 346 -0.21 -11.59 18.84
C CYS A 346 0.87 -10.94 19.72
N THR A 347 2.10 -10.82 19.22
CA THR A 347 3.16 -10.10 19.97
C THR A 347 2.97 -8.59 19.99
N ASN A 348 2.22 -8.02 19.04
CA ASN A 348 1.95 -6.58 18.96
C ASN A 348 0.51 -6.30 18.46
N PRO A 349 -0.50 -6.40 19.34
CA PRO A 349 -1.91 -6.32 18.95
C PRO A 349 -2.37 -4.94 18.49
N GLU A 350 -1.64 -3.86 18.83
CA GLU A 350 -2.00 -2.47 18.50
C GLU A 350 -1.05 -1.84 17.46
N ARG A 351 -0.22 -2.65 16.79
CA ARG A 351 0.81 -2.18 15.85
C ARG A 351 0.26 -1.24 14.77
N ALA A 352 -0.93 -1.52 14.26
CA ALA A 352 -1.56 -0.74 13.20
C ALA A 352 -1.92 0.69 13.64
N ALA A 353 -2.17 0.93 14.93
CA ALA A 353 -2.55 2.24 15.46
C ALA A 353 -1.39 3.26 15.41
N LEU A 354 -0.14 2.76 15.39
CA LEU A 354 1.09 3.57 15.35
C LEU A 354 1.77 3.53 13.98
N CYS A 355 1.09 3.01 12.96
CA CYS A 355 1.67 2.88 11.63
C CYS A 355 1.63 4.21 10.88
N ASP A 356 2.80 4.76 10.57
CA ASP A 356 2.97 6.01 9.81
C ASP A 356 3.17 5.76 8.30
N SER A 357 2.61 4.65 7.80
CA SER A 357 2.70 4.26 6.40
C SER A 357 1.30 4.17 5.81
N HIS A 358 1.18 4.60 4.55
CA HIS A 358 -0.04 4.42 3.76
C HIS A 358 -0.45 2.94 3.73
N CYS A 359 -1.73 2.70 3.48
CA CYS A 359 -2.23 1.35 3.39
C CYS A 359 -1.69 0.66 2.12
N LEU A 360 -1.52 -0.65 2.20
CA LEU A 360 -1.01 -1.47 1.10
C LEU A 360 -2.05 -2.49 0.67
N GLU A 361 -1.96 -2.89 -0.59
CA GLU A 361 -2.64 -4.09 -1.08
C GLU A 361 -2.03 -5.33 -0.41
N GLY A 362 -2.87 -6.29 0.00
CA GLY A 362 -2.36 -7.54 0.56
C GLY A 362 -3.40 -8.41 1.26
N CYS A 363 -2.90 -9.43 1.95
CA CYS A 363 -3.68 -10.33 2.79
C CYS A 363 -3.65 -9.88 4.24
N TYR A 364 -4.81 -9.84 4.87
CA TYR A 364 -4.97 -9.30 6.22
C TYR A 364 -5.92 -10.13 7.07
N CYS A 365 -5.76 -10.04 8.38
CA CYS A 365 -6.70 -10.65 9.29
C CYS A 365 -8.07 -9.93 9.27
N PRO A 366 -9.18 -10.70 9.34
CA PRO A 366 -10.52 -10.14 9.50
C PRO A 366 -10.62 -9.22 10.71
N LYS A 367 -11.58 -8.28 10.67
CA LYS A 367 -11.80 -7.34 11.78
C LYS A 367 -12.06 -8.10 13.09
N GLY A 368 -11.37 -7.69 14.16
CA GLY A 368 -11.46 -8.33 15.48
C GLY A 368 -10.48 -9.48 15.72
N THR A 369 -9.59 -9.77 14.76
CA THR A 369 -8.54 -10.80 14.88
C THR A 369 -7.15 -10.23 14.61
N VAL A 370 -6.12 -10.92 15.08
CA VAL A 370 -4.70 -10.60 14.86
C VAL A 370 -3.97 -11.82 14.32
N PHE A 371 -2.83 -11.61 13.65
CA PHE A 371 -2.03 -12.72 13.12
C PHE A 371 -1.23 -13.39 14.25
N ASP A 372 -1.37 -14.71 14.38
CA ASP A 372 -0.57 -15.54 15.29
C ASP A 372 0.85 -15.70 14.71
N ASP A 373 1.71 -14.73 15.00
CA ASP A 373 3.13 -14.73 14.62
C ASP A 373 3.99 -15.68 15.48
N ILE A 374 3.41 -16.29 16.52
CA ILE A 374 4.08 -17.21 17.43
C ILE A 374 4.00 -18.63 16.89
N ASN A 375 2.79 -19.13 16.58
CA ASN A 375 2.61 -20.47 16.02
C ASN A 375 2.37 -20.48 14.49
N ASN A 376 2.22 -19.32 13.86
CA ASN A 376 1.88 -19.19 12.43
C ASN A 376 0.56 -19.91 12.04
N LYS A 377 -0.45 -19.88 12.94
CA LYS A 377 -1.76 -20.52 12.72
C LYS A 377 -2.78 -19.65 11.98
N GLY A 378 -2.40 -18.42 11.61
CA GLY A 378 -3.28 -17.48 10.90
C GLY A 378 -3.92 -16.49 11.85
N CYS A 379 -5.17 -16.12 11.58
CA CYS A 379 -5.85 -15.06 12.31
C CYS A 379 -6.67 -15.62 13.47
N ILE A 380 -6.38 -15.16 14.68
CA ILE A 380 -7.07 -15.57 15.91
C ILE A 380 -7.56 -14.35 16.70
N PRO A 381 -8.58 -14.52 17.56
CA PRO A 381 -8.98 -13.49 18.52
C PRO A 381 -7.82 -13.09 19.43
N VAL A 382 -7.76 -11.81 19.82
CA VAL A 382 -6.66 -11.28 20.67
C VAL A 382 -6.56 -12.04 22.00
N ASP A 383 -7.70 -12.36 22.62
CA ASP A 383 -7.83 -13.10 23.87
C ASP A 383 -7.36 -14.58 23.78
N MET A 384 -7.12 -15.06 22.56
CA MET A 384 -6.61 -16.41 22.27
C MET A 384 -5.13 -16.41 21.90
N CYS A 385 -4.45 -15.26 21.95
CA CYS A 385 -3.04 -15.19 21.63
C CYS A 385 -2.19 -16.03 22.61
N PRO A 386 -1.24 -16.83 22.09
CA PRO A 386 -0.31 -17.56 22.94
C PRO A 386 0.70 -16.60 23.56
N CYS A 387 1.21 -16.93 24.75
CA CYS A 387 2.27 -16.16 25.39
C CYS A 387 3.58 -16.94 25.42
N ILE A 388 4.70 -16.24 25.29
CA ILE A 388 6.03 -16.81 25.42
C ILE A 388 6.56 -16.46 26.82
N THR A 389 6.75 -17.47 27.67
CA THR A 389 7.35 -17.30 29.00
C THR A 389 8.53 -18.25 29.15
N ALA A 390 9.69 -17.72 29.55
CA ALA A 390 10.93 -18.50 29.73
C ALA A 390 11.35 -19.34 28.50
N GLY A 391 10.98 -18.89 27.29
CA GLY A 391 11.27 -19.58 26.03
C GLY A 391 10.26 -20.66 25.64
N GLU A 392 9.26 -20.92 26.47
CA GLU A 392 8.16 -21.86 26.17
C GLU A 392 6.89 -21.12 25.78
N ILE A 393 6.10 -21.73 24.90
CA ILE A 393 4.84 -21.18 24.37
C ILE A 393 3.69 -21.79 25.17
N TYR A 394 2.86 -20.94 25.75
CA TYR A 394 1.68 -21.32 26.53
C TYR A 394 0.41 -20.78 25.86
N SER A 395 -0.65 -21.58 25.84
CA SER A 395 -1.95 -21.14 25.35
C SER A 395 -2.63 -20.22 26.37
N SER A 396 -3.52 -19.33 25.90
CA SER A 396 -4.38 -18.55 26.79
C SER A 396 -5.18 -19.48 27.72
N GLY A 397 -5.12 -19.22 29.03
CA GLY A 397 -5.71 -20.04 30.09
C GLY A 397 -4.81 -21.15 30.66
N GLU A 398 -3.67 -21.45 30.04
CA GLU A 398 -2.71 -22.44 30.53
C GLU A 398 -1.98 -21.93 31.79
N SER A 399 -1.56 -22.84 32.67
CA SER A 399 -0.84 -22.48 33.90
C SER A 399 0.54 -23.09 33.91
N TYR A 400 1.53 -22.31 34.37
CA TYR A 400 2.88 -22.80 34.63
C TYR A 400 3.29 -22.49 36.07
N SER A 401 4.13 -23.35 36.64
CA SER A 401 4.59 -23.21 38.01
C SER A 401 6.11 -23.05 38.04
N THR A 402 6.55 -22.03 38.77
CA THR A 402 7.94 -21.88 39.20
C THR A 402 8.07 -22.40 40.63
N PRO A 403 9.29 -22.62 41.16
CA PRO A 403 9.47 -23.07 42.55
C PRO A 403 8.81 -22.17 43.61
N CYS A 404 8.51 -20.90 43.27
CA CYS A 404 7.98 -19.91 44.21
C CYS A 404 6.54 -19.44 43.91
N SER A 405 5.97 -19.78 42.75
CA SER A 405 4.62 -19.30 42.36
C SER A 405 4.03 -20.08 41.18
N THR A 406 2.70 -20.15 41.14
CA THR A 406 1.92 -20.62 39.99
C THR A 406 1.30 -19.42 39.28
N TRP A 407 1.42 -19.38 37.95
CA TRP A 407 0.90 -18.31 37.10
C TRP A 407 -0.09 -18.90 36.11
N GLN A 408 -1.19 -18.18 35.85
CA GLN A 408 -2.11 -18.48 34.76
C GLN A 408 -1.88 -17.45 33.64
N VAL A 409 -1.75 -17.94 32.42
CA VAL A 409 -1.49 -17.14 31.23
C VAL A 409 -2.80 -16.57 30.71
N HIS A 410 -2.84 -15.26 30.49
CA HIS A 410 -3.93 -14.57 29.83
C HIS A 410 -3.34 -13.69 28.73
N ALA A 411 -4.01 -13.67 27.59
CA ALA A 411 -3.62 -12.88 26.43
C ALA A 411 -3.90 -11.38 26.62
#